data_AF-A0A932DUC6-F1
#
_entry.id   AF-A0A932DUC6-F1
#
_cell.length_a   1.000
_cell.length_b   1.000
_cell.length_c   1.000
_cell.angle_alpha   90.00
_cell.angle_beta   90.00
_cell.angle_gamma   90.00
#
_symmetry.space_group_name_H-M   'P 1'
#
loop_
_entity.id
_entity.type
_entity.pdbx_description
1 polymer ?
#
loop_
_entity_poly.entity_id
_entity_poly.type
_entity_poly.pdbx_seq_one_letter_code
_entity_poly.pdbx_strand_id
1 'polypeptide(L)'
;MRYVEERDFTVRFDLRCEFPEEYEGERDGYAWLREFHERIAPRLLQAVVTVIRDHPGWTVRPTNRGRSSEDEISLLVERVP
;
A
#
# COMPACT_ATOMS: atom_id res chain seq x y z
N MET A 1 6.19 -24.93 -21.01
CA MET A 1 5.89 -23.52 -20.69
C MET A 1 4.51 -23.47 -20.05
N ARG A 2 4.39 -22.90 -18.85
CA ARG A 2 3.08 -22.64 -18.25
C ARG A 2 2.57 -21.32 -18.82
N TYR A 3 1.33 -21.31 -19.32
CA TYR A 3 0.68 -20.07 -19.74
C TYR A 3 0.19 -19.32 -18.50
N VAL A 4 0.46 -18.01 -18.43
CA VAL A 4 0.05 -17.13 -17.34
C VAL A 4 -0.55 -15.88 -17.97
N GLU A 5 -1.78 -15.54 -17.56
CA GLU A 5 -2.41 -14.27 -17.87
C GLU A 5 -2.18 -13.31 -16.71
N GLU A 6 -1.72 -12.10 -16.99
CA GLU A 6 -1.38 -11.11 -15.97
C GLU A 6 -2.12 -9.80 -16.24
N ARG A 7 -2.59 -9.16 -15.17
CA ARG A 7 -3.22 -7.83 -15.22
C ARG A 7 -2.99 -7.08 -13.92
N ASP A 8 -2.73 -5.78 -14.04
CA ASP A 8 -2.62 -4.89 -12.89
C ASP A 8 -4.00 -4.40 -12.41
N PHE A 9 -4.15 -4.31 -11.08
CA PHE A 9 -5.26 -3.66 -10.40
C PHE A 9 -4.71 -2.72 -9.33
N THR A 10 -5.11 -1.45 -9.38
CA THR A 10 -4.48 -0.39 -8.56
C THR A 10 -5.48 0.28 -7.64
N VAL A 11 -5.15 0.35 -6.35
CA VAL A 11 -5.77 1.23 -5.38
C VAL A 11 -4.78 2.34 -5.06
N ARG A 12 -5.18 3.60 -5.27
CA ARG A 12 -4.32 4.78 -5.06
C ARG A 12 -4.95 5.70 -4.02
N PHE A 13 -4.14 6.16 -3.06
CA PHE A 13 -4.54 7.13 -2.06
C PHE A 13 -3.87 8.47 -2.36
N ASP A 14 -4.66 9.54 -2.34
CA ASP A 14 -4.16 10.92 -2.40
C ASP A 14 -4.14 11.49 -0.98
N LEU A 15 -2.96 11.49 -0.35
CA LEU A 15 -2.78 11.97 1.02
C LEU A 15 -2.63 13.48 1.05
N ARG A 16 -3.42 14.16 1.88
CA ARG A 16 -3.41 15.62 2.01
C ARG A 16 -3.53 16.03 3.46
N CYS A 17 -2.80 17.07 3.83
CA CYS A 17 -2.90 17.74 5.12
C CYS A 17 -2.89 19.26 4.85
N GLU A 18 -3.90 19.95 5.38
CA GLU A 18 -4.02 21.41 5.26
C GLU A 18 -3.40 22.06 6.50
N PHE A 19 -2.67 23.15 6.27
CA PHE A 19 -2.04 23.93 7.32
C PHE A 19 -2.56 25.38 7.30
N PRO A 20 -2.58 26.08 8.45
CA PRO A 20 -2.88 27.52 8.48
C PRO A 20 -1.92 28.34 7.62
N GLU A 21 -2.36 29.52 7.18
CA GLU A 21 -1.54 30.40 6.33
C GLU A 21 -0.22 30.82 6.98
N GLU A 22 -0.18 30.94 8.31
CA GLU A 22 1.04 31.24 9.08
C GLU A 22 1.98 30.05 9.28
N TYR A 23 1.76 28.91 8.61
CA TYR A 23 2.62 27.73 8.76
C TYR A 23 3.95 27.87 8.00
N GLU A 24 5.05 28.00 8.74
CA GLU A 24 6.40 28.15 8.20
C GLU A 24 7.08 26.83 7.75
N GLY A 25 6.34 25.72 7.63
CA GLY A 25 6.87 24.48 7.05
C GLY A 25 7.65 23.56 8.00
N GLU A 26 8.42 24.12 8.94
CA GLU A 26 9.41 23.34 9.71
C GLU A 26 8.90 22.68 11.00
N ARG A 27 7.65 22.92 11.42
CA ARG A 27 7.22 22.53 12.78
C ARG A 27 6.78 21.07 12.95
N ASP A 28 6.21 20.42 11.92
CA ASP A 28 5.72 19.04 12.05
C ASP A 28 6.65 17.99 11.41
N GLY A 29 7.56 18.42 10.52
CA GLY A 29 8.51 17.55 9.83
C GLY A 29 7.85 16.36 9.13
N TYR A 30 6.62 16.51 8.59
CA TYR A 30 5.79 15.43 8.05
C TYR A 30 5.29 14.41 9.09
N ALA A 31 5.00 14.79 10.34
CA ALA A 31 4.51 13.83 11.34
C ALA A 31 3.18 13.19 10.92
N TRP A 32 2.29 13.94 10.28
CA TRP A 32 1.05 13.39 9.72
C TRP A 32 1.31 12.27 8.70
N LEU A 33 2.32 12.43 7.83
CA LEU A 33 2.69 11.43 6.83
C LEU A 33 3.40 10.24 7.48
N ARG A 34 4.30 10.50 8.45
CA ARG A 34 4.92 9.44 9.26
C ARG A 34 3.87 8.62 9.99
N GLU A 35 2.90 9.26 10.62
CA GLU A 35 1.80 8.57 11.30
C GLU A 35 1.05 7.67 10.33
N PHE A 36 0.75 8.17 9.12
CA PHE A 36 0.12 7.36 8.09
C PHE A 36 0.98 6.13 7.75
N HIS A 37 2.27 6.29 7.48
CA HIS A 37 3.17 5.18 7.15
C HIS A 37 3.39 4.20 8.31
N GLU A 38 3.51 4.67 9.54
CA GLU A 38 3.84 3.84 10.69
C GLU A 38 2.62 3.14 11.29
N ARG A 39 1.44 3.78 11.22
CA ARG A 39 0.24 3.31 11.93
C ARG A 39 -0.90 2.90 11.02
N ILE A 40 -1.12 3.59 9.90
CA ILE A 40 -2.32 3.40 9.09
C ILE A 40 -2.04 2.42 7.94
N ALA A 41 -1.03 2.70 7.12
CA ALA A 41 -0.66 1.89 5.96
C ALA A 41 -0.44 0.40 6.28
N PRO A 42 0.24 0.01 7.38
CA PRO A 42 0.43 -1.40 7.71
C PRO A 42 -0.88 -2.13 8.02
N ARG A 43 -1.84 -1.44 8.64
CA ARG A 43 -3.17 -1.98 8.95
C ARG A 43 -4.02 -2.14 7.69
N LEU A 44 -3.96 -1.17 6.77
CA LEU A 44 -4.60 -1.28 5.45
C LEU A 44 -4.03 -2.48 4.68
N LEU A 45 -2.71 -2.61 4.66
CA LEU A 45 -2.04 -3.73 4.01
C LEU A 45 -2.46 -5.07 4.62
N GLN A 46 -2.52 -5.16 5.95
CA GLN A 46 -2.98 -6.34 6.66
C GLN A 46 -4.42 -6.70 6.26
N ALA A 47 -5.34 -5.74 6.24
CA ALA A 47 -6.73 -5.98 5.84
C ALA A 47 -6.84 -6.51 4.40
N VAL A 48 -6.10 -5.91 3.46
CA VAL A 48 -6.05 -6.37 2.06
C VAL A 48 -5.53 -7.81 1.98
N VAL A 49 -4.41 -8.10 2.66
CA VAL A 49 -3.82 -9.44 2.67
C VAL A 49 -4.76 -10.47 3.28
N THR A 50 -5.42 -10.15 4.39
CA THR A 50 -6.39 -11.02 5.06
C THR A 50 -7.56 -11.36 4.13
N VAL A 51 -8.20 -10.36 3.53
CA VAL A 51 -9.36 -10.57 2.64
C VAL A 51 -9.01 -11.48 1.46
N ILE A 52 -7.83 -11.30 0.85
CA ILE A 52 -7.41 -12.13 -0.27
C ILE A 52 -7.12 -13.57 0.18
N ARG A 53 -6.45 -13.75 1.32
CA ARG A 53 -6.12 -15.09 1.85
C ARG A 53 -7.34 -15.87 2.33
N ASP A 54 -8.37 -15.18 2.80
CA ASP A 54 -9.63 -15.81 3.22
C ASP A 54 -10.42 -16.40 2.06
N HIS A 55 -10.07 -16.06 0.80
CA HIS A 55 -10.74 -16.60 -0.37
C HIS A 55 -10.02 -17.85 -0.93
N PRO A 56 -10.63 -19.05 -0.87
CA PRO A 56 -9.95 -20.30 -1.23
C PRO A 56 -9.40 -20.30 -2.66
N GLY A 57 -8.17 -20.79 -2.82
CA GLY A 57 -7.46 -20.88 -4.10
C GLY A 57 -6.81 -19.56 -4.55
N TRP A 58 -6.70 -18.56 -3.67
CA TRP A 58 -5.93 -17.36 -3.92
C TRP A 58 -4.75 -17.26 -2.96
N THR A 59 -3.63 -16.72 -3.45
CA THR A 59 -2.46 -16.40 -2.64
C THR A 59 -2.07 -14.95 -2.86
N VAL A 60 -1.41 -14.37 -1.85
CA VAL A 60 -0.90 -13.00 -1.90
C VAL A 60 0.42 -12.90 -1.17
N ARG A 61 1.37 -12.21 -1.79
CA ARG A 61 2.70 -11.94 -1.24
C ARG A 61 3.17 -10.54 -1.60
N PRO A 62 3.91 -9.86 -0.70
CA PRO A 62 4.62 -8.64 -1.07
C PRO A 62 5.58 -8.89 -2.23
N THR A 63 5.69 -7.92 -3.10
CA THR A 63 6.71 -7.86 -4.15
C THR A 63 7.31 -6.47 -4.18
N ASN A 64 8.53 -6.35 -4.69
CA ASN A 64 9.20 -5.07 -4.83
C ASN A 64 9.36 -4.76 -6.32
N ARG A 65 8.83 -3.62 -6.78
CA ARG A 65 8.98 -3.10 -8.15
C ARG A 65 10.08 -2.03 -8.27
N GLY A 66 11.00 -1.97 -7.30
CA GLY A 66 12.10 -1.00 -7.24
C GLY A 66 11.70 0.37 -6.66
N ARG A 67 10.60 0.46 -5.90
CA ARG A 67 10.12 1.69 -5.27
C ARG A 67 10.18 1.59 -3.76
N SER A 68 10.30 2.74 -3.09
CA SER A 68 10.19 2.80 -1.62
C SER A 68 8.81 2.29 -1.20
N SER A 69 8.75 1.54 -0.11
CA SER A 69 7.49 1.14 0.52
C SER A 69 6.69 2.32 1.08
N GLU A 70 7.34 3.48 1.22
CA GLU A 70 6.68 4.75 1.57
C GLU A 70 5.97 5.37 0.35
N ASP A 71 6.40 5.03 -0.87
CA ASP A 71 5.79 5.52 -2.11
C ASP A 71 4.77 4.53 -2.69
N GLU A 72 5.10 3.25 -2.65
CA GLU A 72 4.29 2.19 -3.26
C GLU A 72 4.50 0.85 -2.57
N ILE A 73 3.39 0.19 -2.20
CA ILE A 73 3.39 -1.20 -1.77
C ILE A 73 2.77 -2.03 -2.89
N SER A 74 3.57 -2.92 -3.48
CA SER A 74 3.12 -3.85 -4.49
C SER A 74 2.84 -5.22 -3.88
N LEU A 75 1.69 -5.80 -4.21
CA LEU A 75 1.32 -7.17 -3.87
C LEU A 75 1.16 -7.98 -5.15
N LEU A 76 1.78 -9.16 -5.21
CA LEU A 76 1.44 -10.15 -6.21
C LEU A 76 0.32 -11.03 -5.67
N VAL A 77 -0.77 -11.11 -6.42
CA VAL A 77 -1.93 -11.94 -6.13
C VAL A 77 -2.04 -13.00 -7.22
N GLU A 78 -2.09 -14.27 -6.82
CA GLU A 78 -2.08 -15.39 -7.76
C GLU A 78 -3.27 -16.31 -7.49
N ARG A 79 -3.92 -16.77 -8.56
CA ARG A 79 -4.89 -17.87 -8.48
C ARG A 79 -4.11 -19.19 -8.48
N VAL A 80 -4.23 -19.95 -7.39
CA VAL A 80 -3.68 -21.30 -7.30
C VAL A 80 -4.71 -22.28 -7.89
N PRO A 81 -4.29 -23.18 -8.80
CA PRO A 81 -5.16 -24.21 -9.37
C PRO A 81 -5.78 -25.12 -8.31
#